data_AF-A0A6N4UXZ2-F1
#
_entry.id   AF-A0A6N4UXZ2-F1
#
_cell.length_a   1.000
_cell.length_b   1.000
_cell.length_c   1.000
_cell.angle_alpha   90.00
_cell.angle_beta   90.00
_cell.angle_gamma   90.00
#
_symmetry.space_group_name_H-M   'P 1'
#
loop_
_entity.id
_entity.type
_entity.pdbx_description
1 polymer ?
#
loop_
_entity_poly.entity_id
_entity_poly.type
_entity_poly.pdbx_seq_one_letter_code
_entity_poly.pdbx_strand_id
1 'polypeptide(L)' 'MAGTGDDAERVEQLPQSDWTDQDLLTKDEAHERLVQEISRTRTRLDEIRAGGESAEINLLERRLHAMESIDNEYNDYLGG' A
#
# COMPACT_ATOMS: atom_id res chain seq x y z
N MET A 1 33.29 13.95 -11.84
CA MET A 1 32.74 12.58 -11.99
C MET A 1 33.26 11.78 -10.79
N ALA A 2 32.50 11.06 -9.97
CA ALA A 2 31.14 10.52 -10.01
C ALA A 2 30.56 10.64 -8.56
N GLY A 3 29.28 10.90 -8.31
CA GLY A 3 28.12 10.02 -8.54
C GLY A 3 27.72 9.38 -7.19
N THR A 4 26.99 10.10 -6.32
CA THR A 4 25.60 9.84 -5.91
C THR A 4 25.26 8.36 -5.69
N GLY A 5 25.05 7.97 -4.42
CA GLY A 5 24.51 6.67 -4.09
C GLY A 5 24.55 6.34 -2.60
N ASP A 6 23.96 7.17 -1.74
CA ASP A 6 23.53 6.72 -0.40
C ASP A 6 22.45 7.64 0.21
N ASP A 7 21.57 8.21 -0.61
CA ASP A 7 20.39 8.93 -0.13
C ASP A 7 19.18 7.97 -0.07
N ALA A 8 19.41 6.74 0.40
CA ALA A 8 18.33 6.01 1.03
C ALA A 8 18.05 6.78 2.32
N GLU A 9 17.04 7.65 2.31
CA GLU A 9 16.58 8.41 3.48
C GLU A 9 16.75 7.54 4.71
N ARG A 10 17.70 7.93 5.57
CA ARG A 10 18.06 7.20 6.77
C ARG A 10 16.78 7.08 7.58
N VAL A 11 16.12 5.93 7.50
CA VAL A 11 14.88 5.68 8.25
C VAL A 11 15.24 5.94 9.70
N GLU A 12 14.71 7.04 10.24
CA GLU A 12 14.92 7.38 11.63
C GLU A 12 14.29 6.25 12.45
N GLN A 13 15.14 5.38 12.97
CA GLN A 13 14.73 4.27 13.82
C GLN A 13 14.07 4.89 15.03
N LEU A 14 12.79 4.58 15.23
CA LEU A 14 12.03 5.08 16.36
C LEU A 14 12.71 4.64 17.68
N PRO A 15 12.78 5.53 18.69
CA PRO A 15 13.21 5.16 20.03
C PRO A 15 12.47 3.91 20.49
N GLN A 16 13.17 2.96 21.13
CA GLN A 16 12.60 1.68 21.57
C GLN A 16 11.35 1.84 22.47
N SER A 17 11.24 2.96 23.19
CA SER A 17 10.05 3.31 23.99
C SER A 17 8.80 3.48 23.12
N ASP A 18 8.94 4.09 21.95
CA ASP A 18 7.85 4.49 21.06
C ASP A 18 7.24 3.28 20.32
N TRP A 19 7.96 2.15 20.26
CA TRP A 19 7.44 0.88 19.72
C TRP A 19 6.25 0.34 20.52
N THR A 20 6.16 0.68 21.81
CA THR A 20 5.12 0.15 22.71
C THR A 20 3.86 1.03 22.69
N ASP A 21 4.01 2.30 22.35
CA ASP A 21 2.91 3.26 22.24
C ASP A 21 2.30 3.31 20.83
N GLN A 22 2.90 2.58 19.87
CA GLN A 22 2.42 2.48 18.50
C GLN A 22 1.55 1.22 18.32
N ASP A 23 0.34 1.40 17.80
CA ASP A 23 -0.55 0.29 17.45
C ASP A 23 -0.02 -0.45 16.21
N LEU A 24 0.96 -1.32 16.42
CA LEU A 24 1.60 -2.10 15.37
C LEU A 24 0.69 -3.25 14.95
N LEU A 25 0.42 -3.31 13.66
CA LEU A 25 -0.34 -4.41 13.08
C LEU A 25 0.57 -5.63 12.88
N THR A 26 0.03 -6.81 13.17
CA THR A 26 0.56 -8.05 12.62
C THR A 26 0.48 -8.02 11.10
N LYS A 27 1.27 -8.85 10.42
CA LYS A 27 1.22 -8.96 8.95
C LYS A 27 -0.19 -9.34 8.47
N ASP A 28 -0.88 -10.19 9.21
CA ASP A 28 -2.22 -10.68 8.88
C ASP A 28 -3.25 -9.55 9.03
N GLU A 29 -3.19 -8.78 10.11
CA GLU A 29 -4.07 -7.61 10.30
C GLU A 29 -3.81 -6.51 9.25
N ALA A 30 -2.55 -6.29 8.88
CA ALA A 30 -2.19 -5.37 7.81
C ALA A 30 -2.75 -5.84 6.46
N HIS A 31 -2.67 -7.15 6.18
CA HIS A 31 -3.24 -7.76 4.98
C HIS A 31 -4.76 -7.67 4.95
N GLU A 32 -5.46 -7.97 6.04
CA GLU A 32 -6.92 -7.83 6.12
C GLU A 32 -7.38 -6.39 5.83
N ARG A 33 -6.67 -5.38 6.35
CA ARG A 33 -6.93 -3.98 6.05
C ARG A 33 -6.66 -3.64 4.59
N LEU A 34 -5.60 -4.20 4.00
CA LEU A 34 -5.29 -4.04 2.58
C LEU A 34 -6.43 -4.57 1.70
N VAL A 35 -6.92 -5.78 1.96
CA VAL A 35 -8.05 -6.40 1.24
C VAL A 35 -9.31 -5.53 1.30
N GLN A 36 -9.59 -4.95 2.47
CA GLN A 36 -10.73 -4.04 2.63
C GLN A 36 -10.56 -2.76 1.81
N GLU A 37 -9.36 -2.19 1.78
CA GLU A 37 -9.08 -0.97 1.00
C GLU A 37 -9.08 -1.23 -0.51
N ILE A 38 -8.60 -2.38 -0.96
CA ILE A 38 -8.73 -2.86 -2.35
C ILE A 38 -10.21 -2.90 -2.74
N SER A 39 -11.05 -3.52 -1.90
CA SER A 39 -12.50 -3.61 -2.13
C SER A 39 -13.16 -2.24 -2.21
N ARG A 40 -12.83 -1.34 -1.28
CA ARG A 40 -13.33 0.05 -1.28
C ARG A 40 -12.90 0.82 -2.53
N THR A 41 -11.65 0.65 -2.95
CA THR A 41 -11.08 1.33 -4.13
C THR A 41 -11.73 0.84 -5.42
N ARG A 42 -11.99 -0.47 -5.54
CA ARG A 42 -12.76 -1.04 -6.66
C ARG A 42 -14.16 -0.44 -6.75
N THR A 43 -14.91 -0.43 -5.64
CA THR A 43 -16.23 0.20 -5.58
C THR A 43 -16.18 1.66 -5.99
N ARG A 44 -15.19 2.42 -5.48
CA ARG A 44 -15.02 3.82 -5.83
C ARG A 44 -14.74 4.03 -7.32
N LEU A 45 -13.90 3.18 -7.92
CA LEU A 45 -13.63 3.21 -9.35
C LEU A 45 -14.90 2.97 -10.17
N ASP A 46 -15.70 1.98 -9.78
CA ASP A 46 -16.95 1.67 -10.48
C ASP A 46 -17.97 2.82 -10.37
N GLU A 47 -18.03 3.52 -9.23
CA GLU A 47 -18.87 4.71 -9.05
C GLU A 47 -18.48 5.86 -10.00
N ILE A 48 -17.18 6.11 -10.18
CA ILE A 48 -16.71 7.25 -10.96
C ILE A 48 -16.52 6.94 -12.44
N ARG A 49 -16.42 5.67 -12.85
CA ARG A 49 -16.19 5.28 -14.27
C ARG A 49 -17.24 5.82 -15.24
N ALA A 50 -18.46 6.10 -14.77
CA ALA A 50 -19.56 6.62 -15.60
C ALA A 50 -19.52 8.14 -15.85
N GLY A 51 -18.64 8.90 -15.18
CA GLY A 51 -18.63 10.37 -15.33
C GLY A 51 -17.48 11.12 -14.66
N GLY A 52 -16.50 10.41 -14.11
CA GLY A 52 -15.32 10.97 -13.46
C GLY A 52 -14.27 11.43 -14.46
N GLU A 53 -13.34 12.26 -13.99
CA GLU A 53 -12.23 12.73 -14.80
C GLU A 53 -11.26 11.59 -15.10
N SER A 54 -10.81 11.47 -16.36
CA SER A 54 -9.88 10.41 -16.78
C SER A 54 -8.60 10.39 -15.94
N ALA A 55 -8.14 11.55 -15.44
CA ALA A 55 -6.97 11.63 -14.58
C ALA A 55 -7.18 11.00 -13.19
N GLU A 56 -8.34 11.24 -12.57
CA GLU A 56 -8.72 10.64 -11.28
C GLU A 56 -8.85 9.12 -11.41
N ILE A 57 -9.53 8.65 -12.47
CA ILE A 57 -9.67 7.22 -12.78
C ILE A 57 -8.30 6.56 -12.93
N ASN A 58 -7.42 7.14 -13.77
CA ASN A 58 -6.08 6.59 -13.99
C ASN A 58 -5.24 6.54 -12.69
N LEU A 59 -5.36 7.54 -11.82
CA LEU A 59 -4.64 7.56 -10.54
C LEU A 59 -5.15 6.43 -9.61
N LEU A 60 -6.46 6.27 -9.52
CA LEU A 60 -7.08 5.23 -8.70
C LEU A 60 -6.77 3.83 -9.24
N GLU A 61 -6.77 3.62 -10.56
CA GLU A 61 -6.40 2.34 -11.18
C GLU A 61 -4.95 1.98 -10.88
N ARG A 62 -4.01 2.94 -10.97
CA ARG A 62 -2.61 2.70 -10.60
C ARG A 62 -2.46 2.33 -9.12
N ARG A 63 -3.16 3.04 -8.24
CA ARG A 63 -3.15 2.73 -6.81
C ARG A 63 -3.72 1.36 -6.52
N LEU A 64 -4.84 1.00 -7.17
CA LEU A 64 -5.46 -0.31 -7.04
C LEU A 64 -4.50 -1.42 -7.47
N HIS A 65 -3.86 -1.28 -8.64
CA HIS A 65 -2.89 -2.27 -9.12
C HIS A 65 -1.71 -2.45 -8.17
N ALA A 66 -1.20 -1.36 -7.57
CA ALA A 66 -0.12 -1.48 -6.59
C ALA A 66 -0.57 -2.27 -5.34
N MET A 67 -1.79 -2.01 -4.84
CA MET A 67 -2.33 -2.76 -3.69
C MET A 67 -2.58 -4.23 -4.02
N GLU A 68 -3.15 -4.53 -5.18
CA GLU A 68 -3.36 -5.91 -5.66
C GLU A 68 -2.04 -6.67 -5.85
N SER A 69 -0.98 -5.98 -6.27
CA SER A 69 0.35 -6.59 -6.36
C SER A 69 0.88 -7.03 -5.00
N ILE A 70 0.68 -6.22 -3.95
CA ILE A 70 1.11 -6.53 -2.59
C ILE A 70 0.28 -7.67 -2.00
N ASP A 71 -1.03 -7.66 -2.26
CA ASP A 71 -1.95 -8.75 -1.86
C ASP A 71 -1.53 -10.09 -2.47
N ASN A 72 -1.20 -10.10 -3.77
CA ASN A 72 -0.69 -11.30 -4.43
C ASN A 72 0.63 -11.80 -3.84
N GLU A 73 1.60 -10.89 -3.57
CA GLU A 73 2.88 -11.26 -2.97
C GLU A 73 2.70 -11.89 -1.57
N TYR A 74 1.78 -11.36 -0.77
CA TYR A 74 1.47 -11.93 0.54
C TYR A 74 0.79 -13.30 0.42
N ASN A 75 -0.13 -13.47 -0.52
CA ASN A 75 -0.77 -14.77 -0.78
C ASN A 75 0.24 -15.82 -1.26
N ASP A 76 1.19 -15.42 -2.12
CA ASP A 76 2.28 -16.29 -2.56
C ASP A 76 3.19 -16.70 -1.39
N TYR A 77 3.48 -15.78 -0.46
CA TYR A 77 4.22 -16.07 0.77
C TYR A 77 3.53 -17.10 1.68
N LEU A 78 2.19 -17.09 1.75
CA LEU A 78 1.43 -18.05 2.56
C LEU A 78 1.24 -19.42 1.87
N GLY A 79 1.30 -19.47 0.55
CA GLY A 79 1.05 -20.68 -0.25
C GLY A 79 2.29 -21.51 -0.60
N GLY A 80 3.50 -20.97 -0.39
CA GLY A 80 4.78 -21.64 -0.62
C GLY A 80 5.33 -22.37 0.60
#